data_AF-A0A842W1Z5-F1
#
_entry.id   AF-A0A842W1Z5-F1
#
_cell.length_a   1.000
_cell.length_b   1.000
_cell.length_c   1.000
_cell.angle_alpha   90.00
_cell.angle_beta   90.00
_cell.angle_gamma   90.00
#
_symmetry.space_group_name_H-M   'P 1'
#
loop_
_entity.id
_entity.type
_entity.pdbx_description
1 polymer ?
#
loop_
_entity_poly.entity_id
_entity_poly.type
_entity_poly.pdbx_seq_one_letter_code
_entity_poly.pdbx_strand_id
1 'polypeptide(L)'
;MPPQKKANRKKKGDNLLDWVKKSVALLVHKSLSETIILSSYKLDTVLKEHYGVNLKVDRIGRALSKYAKKRNLKRLSTRIPKYKLTKTEYLNEEKKDSREKDYTNSMS
;
A
#
# COMPACT_ATOMS: atom_id res chain seq x y z
N MET A 1 17.40 -16.33 39.40
CA MET A 1 17.52 -15.85 38.02
C MET A 1 16.23 -15.15 37.61
N PRO A 2 16.23 -13.87 37.24
CA PRO A 2 15.12 -13.29 36.50
C PRO A 2 15.36 -13.44 34.99
N PRO A 3 14.36 -13.87 34.19
CA PRO A 3 14.48 -13.90 32.74
C PRO A 3 14.61 -12.48 32.19
N GLN A 4 15.71 -12.24 31.47
CA GLN A 4 16.00 -10.98 30.79
C GLN A 4 14.91 -10.73 29.73
N LYS A 5 14.07 -9.72 29.97
CA LYS A 5 13.05 -9.23 29.03
C LYS A 5 13.72 -8.89 27.71
N LYS A 6 13.43 -9.68 26.67
CA LYS A 6 13.86 -9.40 25.29
C LYS A 6 13.40 -8.00 24.90
N ALA A 7 14.36 -7.18 24.50
CA ALA A 7 14.16 -5.81 24.04
C ALA A 7 13.05 -5.78 22.98
N ASN A 8 11.99 -5.04 23.30
CA ASN A 8 10.85 -4.81 22.45
C ASN A 8 11.34 -4.12 21.16
N ARG A 9 11.33 -4.82 20.03
CA ARG A 9 11.66 -4.23 18.72
C ARG A 9 10.76 -3.02 18.53
N LYS A 10 11.33 -1.81 18.56
CA LYS A 10 10.65 -0.56 18.20
C LYS A 10 9.88 -0.80 16.89
N LYS A 11 8.54 -0.92 16.94
CA LYS A 11 7.71 -0.86 15.74
C LYS A 11 7.97 0.51 15.14
N LYS A 12 8.80 0.56 14.10
CA LYS A 12 8.96 1.72 13.22
C LYS A 12 7.53 2.17 12.90
N GLY A 13 7.13 3.38 13.30
CA GLY A 13 5.80 3.88 12.99
C GLY A 13 5.52 3.68 11.51
N ASP A 14 4.36 3.12 11.18
CA ASP A 14 3.99 2.81 9.80
C ASP A 14 4.27 4.04 8.93
N ASN A 15 5.15 3.87 7.94
CA ASN A 15 5.56 4.98 7.10
C ASN A 15 4.38 5.37 6.20
N LEU A 16 4.31 6.63 5.76
CA LEU A 16 3.20 7.11 4.93
C LEU A 16 2.96 6.23 3.68
N LEU A 17 4.04 5.69 3.11
CA LEU A 17 3.98 4.77 1.99
C LEU A 17 3.31 3.43 2.35
N ASP A 18 3.50 2.95 3.58
CA ASP A 18 2.91 1.69 4.04
C ASP A 18 1.40 1.85 4.24
N TRP A 19 0.95 3.01 4.72
CA TRP A 19 -0.47 3.36 4.75
C TRP A 19 -1.10 3.39 3.36
N VAL A 20 -0.40 3.96 2.37
CA VAL A 20 -0.84 3.93 0.97
C VAL A 20 -0.94 2.49 0.46
N LYS A 21 0.08 1.65 0.70
CA LYS A 21 0.06 0.23 0.29
C LYS A 21 -1.11 -0.54 0.92
N LYS A 22 -1.29 -0.43 2.24
CA LYS A 22 -2.40 -1.07 2.98
C LYS A 22 -3.75 -0.66 2.40
N SER A 23 -3.93 0.63 2.14
CA SER A 23 -5.16 1.17 1.56
C SER A 23 -5.40 0.66 0.14
N VAL A 24 -4.36 0.64 -0.71
CA VAL A 24 -4.46 0.09 -2.08
C VAL A 24 -4.79 -1.40 -2.03
N ALA A 25 -4.10 -2.18 -1.19
CA ALA A 25 -4.36 -3.61 -1.02
C ALA A 25 -5.83 -3.85 -0.61
N LEU A 26 -6.32 -3.11 0.39
CA LEU A 26 -7.72 -3.23 0.82
C LEU A 26 -8.70 -2.90 -0.30
N LEU A 27 -8.44 -1.85 -1.07
CA LEU A 27 -9.25 -1.48 -2.24
C LEU A 27 -9.25 -2.58 -3.30
N VAL A 28 -8.10 -3.23 -3.55
CA VAL A 28 -7.98 -4.31 -4.52
C VAL A 28 -8.75 -5.55 -4.07
N HIS A 29 -8.62 -5.93 -2.79
CA HIS A 29 -9.30 -7.10 -2.24
C HIS A 29 -10.82 -6.92 -2.17
N LYS A 30 -11.31 -5.71 -1.87
CA LYS A 30 -12.75 -5.41 -1.82
C LYS A 30 -13.37 -5.09 -3.19
N SER A 31 -12.57 -4.72 -4.19
CA SER A 31 -13.09 -4.35 -5.51
C SER A 31 -13.56 -5.57 -6.29
N LEU A 32 -14.81 -5.54 -6.77
CA LEU A 32 -15.31 -6.48 -7.78
C LEU A 32 -14.80 -6.15 -9.19
N SER A 33 -14.51 -4.88 -9.45
CA SER A 33 -14.00 -4.41 -10.74
C SER A 33 -12.53 -4.77 -10.95
N GLU A 34 -12.20 -5.16 -12.18
CA GLU A 34 -10.82 -5.40 -12.63
C GLU A 34 -10.00 -4.11 -12.67
N THR A 35 -10.64 -2.98 -13.00
CA THR A 35 -10.00 -1.68 -13.03
C THR A 35 -10.32 -0.90 -11.76
N ILE A 36 -9.27 -0.43 -11.08
CA ILE A 36 -9.38 0.38 -9.87
C ILE A 36 -8.74 1.74 -10.12
N ILE A 37 -9.52 2.80 -9.88
CA ILE A 37 -9.03 4.17 -9.93
C ILE A 37 -8.56 4.56 -8.53
N LEU A 38 -7.27 4.90 -8.42
CA LEU A 38 -6.64 5.39 -7.20
C LEU A 38 -6.58 6.91 -7.22
N SER A 39 -7.04 7.53 -6.14
CA SER A 39 -6.94 8.98 -5.90
C SER A 39 -6.58 9.22 -4.43
N SER A 40 -5.96 10.37 -4.13
CA SER A 40 -5.61 10.73 -2.76
C SER A 40 -6.83 10.79 -1.84
N TYR A 41 -7.96 11.30 -2.32
CA TYR A 41 -9.22 11.36 -1.58
C TYR A 41 -9.79 9.98 -1.28
N LYS A 42 -9.76 9.05 -2.24
CA LYS A 42 -10.24 7.69 -2.01
C LYS A 42 -9.39 6.96 -0.95
N LEU A 43 -8.07 7.17 -0.98
CA LEU A 43 -7.19 6.61 0.04
C LEU A 43 -7.39 7.27 1.41
N ASP A 44 -7.63 8.58 1.46
CA ASP A 44 -7.95 9.28 2.71
C ASP A 44 -9.22 8.71 3.37
N THR A 45 -10.28 8.49 2.59
CA THR A 45 -11.51 7.84 3.07
C THR A 45 -11.22 6.45 3.63
N VAL A 46 -10.50 5.61 2.89
CA VAL A 46 -10.11 4.26 3.35
C VAL A 46 -9.29 4.30 4.64
N LEU A 47 -8.35 5.25 4.76
CA LEU A 47 -7.52 5.40 5.95
C LEU A 47 -8.33 5.79 7.18
N LYS A 48 -9.28 6.71 7.02
CA LYS A 48 -10.16 7.14 8.10
C LYS A 48 -11.13 6.05 8.52
N GLU A 49 -11.82 5.42 7.56
CA GLU A 49 -12.89 4.45 7.84
C GLU A 49 -12.38 3.09 8.32
N HIS A 50 -11.24 2.62 7.79
CA HIS A 50 -10.77 1.26 8.08
C HIS A 50 -9.57 1.20 9.02
N TYR A 51 -8.85 2.31 9.19
CA TYR A 51 -7.63 2.34 10.01
C TYR A 51 -7.65 3.42 11.08
N GLY A 52 -8.65 4.30 11.13
CA GLY A 52 -8.71 5.43 12.07
C GLY A 52 -7.56 6.44 11.89
N VAL A 53 -6.91 6.43 10.72
CA VAL A 53 -5.71 7.24 10.44
C VAL A 53 -6.12 8.51 9.71
N ASN A 54 -5.87 9.66 10.33
CA ASN A 54 -6.12 10.97 9.73
C ASN A 54 -4.81 11.57 9.20
N LEU A 55 -4.64 11.59 7.88
CA LEU A 55 -3.44 12.11 7.21
C LEU A 55 -3.82 13.24 6.25
N LYS A 56 -2.93 14.22 6.08
CA LYS A 56 -3.15 15.30 5.10
C LYS A 56 -3.22 14.70 3.68
N VAL A 57 -4.29 15.02 2.96
CA VAL A 57 -4.54 14.53 1.58
C VAL A 57 -3.36 14.83 0.64
N ASP A 58 -2.69 15.98 0.78
CA ASP A 58 -1.50 16.33 0.00
C ASP A 58 -0.35 15.33 0.22
N ARG A 59 -0.11 14.91 1.48
CA ARG A 59 0.92 13.92 1.81
C ARG A 59 0.57 12.57 1.18
N ILE A 60 -0.69 12.15 1.29
CA ILE A 60 -1.20 10.94 0.64
C ILE A 60 -0.98 11.01 -0.87
N GLY A 61 -1.30 12.14 -1.50
CA GLY A 61 -1.09 12.37 -2.94
C GLY A 61 0.38 12.22 -3.37
N ARG A 62 1.31 12.81 -2.62
CA ARG A 62 2.76 12.65 -2.89
C ARG A 62 3.22 11.21 -2.75
N ALA A 63 2.76 10.51 -1.72
CA ALA A 63 3.11 9.10 -1.49
C ALA A 63 2.49 8.18 -2.56
N LEU A 64 1.24 8.43 -2.95
CA LEU A 64 0.56 7.75 -4.04
C LEU A 64 1.27 7.98 -5.38
N SER A 65 1.73 9.20 -5.67
CA SER A 65 2.51 9.49 -6.87
C SER A 65 3.83 8.71 -6.89
N LYS A 66 4.55 8.64 -5.76
CA LYS A 66 5.76 7.81 -5.62
C LYS A 66 5.46 6.32 -5.83
N TYR A 67 4.40 5.83 -5.22
CA TYR A 67 3.92 4.45 -5.38
C TYR A 67 3.59 4.13 -6.84
N ALA A 68 2.83 5.01 -7.50
CA ALA A 68 2.43 4.87 -8.89
C ALA A 68 3.62 4.87 -9.85
N LYS A 69 4.61 5.74 -9.62
CA LYS A 69 5.86 5.76 -10.41
C LYS A 69 6.63 4.45 -10.27
N LYS A 70 6.77 3.91 -9.05
CA LYS A 70 7.49 2.65 -8.82
C LYS A 70 6.84 1.46 -9.55
N ARG A 71 5.52 1.48 -9.71
CA ARG A 71 4.74 0.43 -10.39
C ARG A 71 4.30 0.81 -11.81
N ASN A 72 4.86 1.87 -12.39
CA ASN A 72 4.52 2.36 -13.74
C ASN A 72 3.01 2.51 -14.02
N LEU A 73 2.22 2.92 -13.01
CA LEU A 73 0.77 3.03 -13.15
C LEU A 73 0.38 4.16 -14.11
N LYS A 74 -0.56 3.87 -15.02
CA LYS A 74 -1.08 4.86 -15.97
C LYS A 74 -1.84 5.96 -15.24
N ARG A 75 -1.37 7.20 -15.37
CA ARG A 75 -2.10 8.40 -14.91
C ARG A 75 -3.28 8.68 -15.84
N LEU A 76 -4.44 8.98 -15.28
CA LEU A 76 -5.59 9.47 -16.04
C LEU A 76 -5.46 10.97 -16.32
N SER A 77 -5.88 11.40 -17.51
CA SER A 77 -5.89 12.82 -17.90
C SER A 77 -7.02 13.56 -17.18
N THR A 78 -6.78 13.94 -15.94
CA THR A 78 -7.71 14.69 -15.10
C THR A 78 -6.99 15.78 -14.32
N ARG A 79 -7.71 16.85 -13.95
CA ARG A 79 -7.18 17.96 -13.14
C ARG A 79 -6.57 17.48 -11.82
N ILE A 80 -7.19 16.49 -11.18
CA ILE A 80 -6.68 15.84 -9.98
C ILE A 80 -5.89 14.59 -10.39
N PRO A 81 -4.70 14.33 -9.82
CA PRO A 81 -3.95 13.09 -10.09
C PRO A 81 -4.78 11.85 -9.72
N LYS A 82 -5.06 11.02 -10.72
CA LYS A 82 -5.69 9.71 -10.57
C LYS A 82 -4.87 8.68 -11.33
N TYR A 83 -4.76 7.48 -10.78
CA TYR A 83 -3.97 6.40 -11.36
C TYR A 83 -4.85 5.18 -11.59
N LYS A 84 -4.70 4.55 -12.75
CA LYS A 84 -5.34 3.27 -13.08
C LYS A 84 -4.47 2.14 -12.53
N LEU A 85 -5.08 1.24 -11.76
CA LEU A 85 -4.51 -0.01 -11.32
C LEU A 85 -5.36 -1.16 -11.86
N THR A 86 -4.69 -2.18 -12.40
CA THR A 86 -5.33 -3.42 -12.84
C THR A 86 -5.22 -4.44 -11.71
N LYS A 87 -6.35 -5.01 -11.29
CA LYS A 87 -6.43 -5.93 -10.15
C LYS A 87 -5.57 -7.18 -10.38
N THR A 88 -5.63 -7.77 -11.57
CA THR A 88 -4.87 -8.96 -11.93
C THR A 88 -3.37 -8.71 -11.90
N GLU A 89 -2.91 -7.57 -12.42
CA GLU A 89 -1.49 -7.18 -12.38
C GLU A 89 -1.00 -7.03 -10.93
N TYR A 90 -1.77 -6.35 -10.08
CA TYR A 90 -1.43 -6.19 -8.66
C TYR A 90 -1.29 -7.54 -7.93
N LEU A 91 -2.25 -8.44 -8.12
CA LEU A 91 -2.25 -9.75 -7.45
C LEU A 91 -1.10 -10.65 -7.94
N ASN A 92 -0.71 -10.53 -9.20
CA ASN A 92 0.44 -11.26 -9.75
C ASN A 92 1.77 -10.76 -9.17
N GLU A 93 1.92 -9.45 -8.97
CA GLU A 93 3.10 -8.87 -8.32
C GLU A 93 3.25 -9.34 -6.86
N GLU A 94 2.17 -9.31 -6.08
CA GLU A 94 2.19 -9.76 -4.67
C GLU A 94 2.54 -11.25 -4.54
N LYS A 95 2.11 -12.08 -5.48
CA LYS A 95 2.49 -13.51 -5.52
C LYS A 95 3.98 -13.70 -5.81
N LYS A 96 4.59 -12.86 -6.66
CA LYS A 96 6.04 -12.90 -6.94
C LYS A 96 6.84 -12.48 -5.71
N ASP A 97 6.45 -11.38 -5.06
CA ASP A 97 7.09 -10.88 -3.83
C ASP A 97 7.01 -11.89 -2.67
N SER A 98 6.01 -12.77 -2.66
CA SER A 98 5.87 -13.83 -1.66
C SER A 98 6.79 -15.01 -1.94
N ARG A 99 6.80 -15.51 -3.19
CA ARG A 99 7.65 -16.64 -3.61
C ARG A 99 9.15 -16.36 -3.48
N GLU A 100 9.57 -15.13 -3.75
CA GLU A 100 10.97 -14.74 -3.65
C GLU A 100 11.46 -14.70 -2.20
N LYS A 101 10.59 -14.29 -1.26
CA LYS A 101 10.89 -14.34 0.18
C LYS A 101 11.01 -15.78 0.68
N ASP A 102 10.12 -16.66 0.25
CA ASP A 102 10.14 -18.07 0.64
C ASP A 102 11.44 -18.76 0.19
N TYR A 103 11.91 -18.46 -1.03
CA TYR A 103 13.21 -18.95 -1.52
C TYR A 103 14.38 -18.45 -0.68
N THR A 104 14.47 -17.16 -0.38
CA THR A 104 15.56 -16.60 0.43
C THR A 104 15.59 -17.13 1.87
N ASN A 105 14.43 -17.44 2.45
CA ASN A 105 14.32 -17.97 3.81
C ASN A 105 14.63 -19.48 3.88
N SER A 106 14.50 -20.21 2.77
CA SER A 106 14.86 -21.63 2.67
C SER A 106 16.37 -21.90 2.49
N MET A 107 17.13 -20.84 2.17
CA MET A 107 18.60 -20.88 1.97
C MET A 107 19.40 -20.28 3.16
N SER A 108 18.73 -19.85 4.23
CA SER A 108 19.37 -19.26 5.42
C SER A 108 19.34 -20.19 6.63
#